data_AF-A0A7X0H2Q5-F1
#
_entry.id   AF-A0A7X0H2Q5-F1
#
_cell.length_a   1.000
_cell.length_b   1.000
_cell.length_c   1.000
_cell.angle_alpha   90.00
_cell.angle_beta   90.00
_cell.angle_gamma   90.00
#
_symmetry.space_group_name_H-M   'P 1'
#
loop_
_entity.id
_entity.type
_entity.pdbx_description
1 polymer ?
#
loop_
_entity_poly.entity_id
_entity_poly.type
_entity_poly.pdbx_seq_one_letter_code
_entity_poly.pdbx_strand_id
1 'polypeptide(L)'
;MKTAAVIGCGRACDGNKEGWAIGHAHAHGFRAAFPDVELYGVDINADNLAAFGETFGVPEDRLFNSTEALYAALTPDCVSIATWPGLHHSQVLEAAKHGVRAILCEKPMALDGSEIDEMIAACEQSNTRLAIAHQRRHDPWFTKARQLLAGGVLGEKLVLTAHVGENWDMLSWTTHWLDMASYLLDDQPIAVLAGVDHTGQRRYQHAVEDSSVVQIDYAKGAKGVFLTLDAAGPFGYGIHIVGTNGLMQISEGRNEIHVMTQDGFTAYPVDAEAEPTSYAGLFGELWRGVEDSSTTVRCGVEHAAMATRIAFAAHESARTMRRIALPPRDLGFAPLEIAQHPPRRKPFLKKAVLLADPHHCDENGEGGRDGLTDALLAEVSDQVHVVPVEQREPVARDFDGADLLVIYHIEMTSSPEVRALIGDWIKAGKPTVIAHCGIGAYADWPWFREQIGRYWVWGGEALPPSGHPHVPYKLQVVEGSGFDPGYDTAWLPRDEVYMGLGLAAPVRELVTAETSKGEAYIAWQAEGVDNVAVWAPGHRREIWALPAMRSGLRATAELVCSVGLLADVSR
;
A
#
# COMPACT_ATOMS: atom_id res chain seq x y z
N MET A 1 -1.98 28.44 18.80
CA MET A 1 -2.85 28.06 17.66
C MET A 1 -4.09 28.93 17.69
N LYS A 2 -4.55 29.44 16.54
CA LYS A 2 -5.78 30.26 16.43
C LYS A 2 -6.89 29.56 15.67
N THR A 3 -6.56 28.84 14.59
CA THR A 3 -7.54 28.16 13.73
C THR A 3 -7.24 26.66 13.65
N ALA A 4 -8.28 25.83 13.70
CA ALA A 4 -8.14 24.39 13.49
C ALA A 4 -9.29 23.85 12.66
N ALA A 5 -9.02 22.91 11.75
CA ALA A 5 -10.05 22.23 10.98
C ALA A 5 -10.09 20.73 11.28
N VAL A 6 -11.30 20.16 11.33
CA VAL A 6 -11.53 18.71 11.35
C VAL A 6 -12.05 18.30 9.97
N ILE A 7 -11.27 17.50 9.24
CA ILE A 7 -11.63 16.92 7.95
C ILE A 7 -12.14 15.51 8.20
N GLY A 8 -13.40 15.24 7.87
CA GLY A 8 -14.13 14.05 8.31
C GLY A 8 -14.79 14.29 9.65
N CYS A 9 -15.91 15.00 9.66
CA CYS A 9 -16.66 15.29 10.89
C CYS A 9 -17.33 14.01 11.42
N GLY A 10 -17.80 13.15 10.52
CA GLY A 10 -18.42 11.88 10.88
C GLY A 10 -19.80 12.04 11.51
N ARG A 11 -20.39 10.94 11.96
CA ARG A 11 -21.70 10.95 12.61
C ARG A 11 -21.57 11.46 14.06
N ALA A 12 -22.62 12.15 14.53
CA ALA A 12 -22.73 12.49 15.94
C ALA A 12 -22.77 11.22 16.81
N CYS A 13 -22.14 11.28 17.98
CA CYS A 13 -21.98 10.13 18.86
C CYS A 13 -23.24 9.92 19.72
N ASP A 14 -24.00 8.86 19.45
CA ASP A 14 -25.20 8.42 20.17
C ASP A 14 -24.91 7.31 21.21
N GLY A 15 -23.68 7.30 21.74
CA GLY A 15 -23.26 6.42 22.84
C GLY A 15 -22.62 5.10 22.42
N ASN A 16 -22.49 4.82 21.11
CA ASN A 16 -21.72 3.69 20.59
C ASN A 16 -20.29 4.11 20.21
N LYS A 17 -19.30 3.36 20.70
CA LYS A 17 -17.85 3.58 20.48
C LYS A 17 -17.36 3.21 19.06
N GLU A 18 -18.25 3.03 18.09
CA GLU A 18 -17.84 2.70 16.72
C GLU A 18 -17.27 3.94 16.02
N GLY A 19 -16.22 3.75 15.21
CA GLY A 19 -15.32 4.78 14.67
C GLY A 19 -15.91 5.84 13.74
N TRP A 20 -17.23 6.06 13.76
CA TRP A 20 -17.93 7.04 12.95
C TRP A 20 -17.89 8.45 13.52
N ALA A 21 -17.49 8.63 14.79
CA ALA A 21 -17.52 9.93 15.50
C ALA A 21 -16.12 10.44 15.88
N ILE A 22 -15.04 9.93 15.27
CA ILE A 22 -13.67 10.27 15.67
C ILE A 22 -13.35 11.77 15.48
N GLY A 23 -13.94 12.40 14.45
CA GLY A 23 -13.89 13.84 14.25
C GLY A 23 -14.44 14.65 15.44
N HIS A 24 -15.49 14.16 16.12
CA HIS A 24 -15.99 14.78 17.35
C HIS A 24 -14.98 14.66 18.49
N ALA A 25 -14.32 13.51 18.66
CA ALA A 25 -13.28 13.34 19.67
C ALA A 25 -12.10 14.30 19.44
N HIS A 26 -11.73 14.52 18.18
CA HIS A 26 -10.70 15.47 17.79
C HIS A 26 -11.11 16.93 18.08
N ALA A 27 -12.34 17.31 17.76
CA ALA A 27 -12.88 18.62 18.11
C ALA A 27 -12.90 18.88 19.62
N HIS A 28 -13.28 17.88 20.43
CA HIS A 28 -13.15 17.95 21.89
C HIS A 28 -11.69 18.12 22.33
N GLY A 29 -10.76 17.35 21.74
CA GLY A 29 -9.32 17.46 21.99
C GLY A 29 -8.77 18.85 21.68
N PHE A 30 -9.14 19.42 20.53
CA PHE A 30 -8.76 20.78 20.14
C PHE A 30 -9.23 21.82 21.16
N ARG A 31 -10.50 21.77 21.58
CA ARG A 31 -11.05 22.73 22.55
C ARG A 31 -10.45 22.60 23.94
N ALA A 32 -10.18 21.37 24.37
CA ALA A 32 -9.55 21.11 25.65
C ALA A 32 -8.08 21.60 25.66
N ALA A 33 -7.35 21.46 24.56
CA ALA A 33 -5.98 21.96 24.44
C ALA A 33 -5.91 23.47 24.18
N PHE A 34 -6.88 24.03 23.45
CA PHE A 34 -6.92 25.42 22.99
C PHE A 34 -8.34 26.00 23.12
N PRO A 35 -8.70 26.56 24.29
CA PRO A 35 -10.07 27.03 24.56
C PRO A 35 -10.58 28.09 23.58
N ASP A 36 -9.68 28.94 23.05
CA ASP A 36 -10.01 30.04 22.14
C ASP A 36 -9.87 29.69 20.66
N VAL A 37 -9.73 28.40 20.31
CA VAL A 37 -9.54 27.98 18.91
C VAL A 37 -10.81 28.23 18.08
N GLU A 38 -10.64 28.84 16.92
CA GLU A 38 -11.65 28.88 15.88
C GLU A 38 -11.68 27.54 15.15
N LEU A 39 -12.71 26.76 15.43
CA LEU A 39 -12.90 25.43 14.85
C LEU A 39 -13.65 25.52 13.51
N TYR A 40 -13.17 24.76 12.53
CA TYR A 40 -13.75 24.59 11.22
C TYR A 40 -14.08 23.10 11.00
N GLY A 41 -15.15 22.82 10.27
CA GLY A 41 -15.57 21.46 9.94
C GLY A 41 -15.57 21.22 8.43
N VAL A 42 -15.10 20.05 8.01
CA VAL A 42 -15.20 19.60 6.62
C VAL A 42 -15.79 18.19 6.58
N ASP A 43 -16.87 18.00 5.84
CA ASP A 43 -17.46 16.68 5.59
C ASP A 43 -18.26 16.70 4.28
N ILE A 44 -18.14 15.64 3.49
CA ILE A 44 -18.90 15.49 2.24
C ILE A 44 -20.39 15.24 2.50
N ASN A 45 -20.72 14.76 3.69
CA ASN A 45 -22.09 14.50 4.12
C ASN A 45 -22.64 15.71 4.88
N ALA A 46 -23.67 16.35 4.32
CA ALA A 46 -24.27 17.55 4.89
C ALA A 46 -24.88 17.34 6.29
N ASP A 47 -25.43 16.15 6.58
CA ASP A 47 -26.04 15.86 7.88
C ASP A 47 -24.96 15.73 8.97
N ASN A 48 -23.85 15.06 8.67
CA ASN A 48 -22.68 14.98 9.55
C ASN A 48 -22.11 16.38 9.84
N LEU A 49 -21.97 17.19 8.80
CA LEU A 49 -21.44 18.54 8.90
C LEU A 49 -22.35 19.44 9.74
N ALA A 50 -23.66 19.36 9.53
CA ALA A 50 -24.65 20.10 10.31
C ALA A 50 -24.64 19.67 11.79
N ALA A 51 -24.59 18.37 12.07
CA ALA A 51 -24.53 17.83 13.43
C ALA A 51 -23.23 18.23 14.16
N PHE A 52 -22.10 18.27 13.45
CA PHE A 52 -20.83 18.79 13.97
C PHE A 52 -20.94 20.28 14.30
N GLY A 53 -21.52 21.05 13.37
CA GLY A 53 -21.85 22.47 13.55
C GLY A 53 -22.67 22.73 14.81
N GLU A 54 -23.75 21.97 15.01
CA GLU A 54 -24.61 22.08 16.19
C GLU A 54 -23.89 21.67 17.48
N THR A 55 -23.23 20.51 17.48
CA THR A 55 -22.57 19.94 18.67
C THR A 55 -21.49 20.86 19.23
N PHE A 56 -20.71 21.47 18.33
CA PHE A 56 -19.62 22.35 18.73
C PHE A 56 -20.01 23.84 18.63
N GLY A 57 -21.16 24.22 18.09
CA GLY A 57 -21.48 25.63 17.85
C GLY A 57 -20.52 26.29 16.85
N VAL A 58 -20.14 25.55 15.80
CA VAL A 58 -19.35 26.09 14.67
C VAL A 58 -20.31 26.79 13.71
N PRO A 59 -20.11 28.08 13.39
CA PRO A 59 -21.00 28.82 12.50
C PRO A 59 -20.95 28.30 11.06
N GLU A 60 -22.02 28.53 10.30
CA GLU A 60 -22.21 27.99 8.94
C GLU A 60 -21.10 28.41 7.96
N ASP A 61 -20.53 29.60 8.12
CA ASP A 61 -19.42 30.11 7.31
C ASP A 61 -18.06 29.42 7.59
N ARG A 62 -18.02 28.50 8.57
CA ARG A 62 -16.86 27.68 8.92
C ARG A 62 -17.07 26.19 8.68
N LEU A 63 -18.18 25.84 8.02
CA LEU A 63 -18.53 24.48 7.64
C LEU A 63 -18.41 24.35 6.12
N PHE A 64 -17.55 23.44 5.67
CA PHE A 64 -17.27 23.24 4.25
C PHE A 64 -17.61 21.81 3.82
N ASN A 65 -18.07 21.66 2.59
CA ASN A 65 -18.38 20.35 2.00
C ASN A 65 -17.18 19.70 1.29
N SER A 66 -16.04 20.39 1.20
CA SER A 66 -14.83 19.89 0.58
C SER A 66 -13.58 20.58 1.14
N THR A 67 -12.41 19.93 1.02
CA THR A 67 -11.13 20.51 1.43
C THR A 67 -10.71 21.67 0.53
N GLU A 68 -11.05 21.60 -0.76
CA GLU A 68 -10.82 22.69 -1.70
C GLU A 68 -11.58 23.97 -1.30
N ALA A 69 -12.83 23.83 -0.86
CA ALA A 69 -13.63 24.96 -0.37
C ALA A 69 -13.04 25.55 0.91
N LEU A 70 -12.57 24.70 1.85
CA LEU A 70 -11.86 25.15 3.05
C LEU A 70 -10.60 25.94 2.67
N TYR A 71 -9.70 25.36 1.85
CA TYR A 71 -8.42 25.98 1.52
C TYR A 71 -8.55 27.21 0.60
N ALA A 72 -9.63 27.31 -0.17
CA ALA A 72 -9.98 28.54 -0.91
C ALA A 72 -10.40 29.67 0.03
N ALA A 73 -10.99 29.35 1.18
CA ALA A 73 -11.40 30.33 2.19
C ALA A 73 -10.25 30.72 3.13
N LEU A 74 -9.49 29.73 3.63
CA LEU A 74 -8.33 29.93 4.51
C LEU A 74 -7.44 28.68 4.61
N THR A 75 -6.17 28.86 5.00
CA THR A 75 -5.32 27.77 5.49
C THR A 75 -5.36 27.74 7.03
N PRO A 76 -5.89 26.67 7.67
CA PRO A 76 -5.88 26.56 9.14
C PRO A 76 -4.46 26.39 9.69
N ASP A 77 -4.22 26.82 10.94
CA ASP A 77 -2.95 26.57 11.62
C ASP A 77 -2.70 25.07 11.81
N CYS A 78 -3.76 24.33 12.18
CA CYS A 78 -3.72 22.88 12.34
C CYS A 78 -4.92 22.22 11.66
N VAL A 79 -4.67 21.08 11.04
CA VAL A 79 -5.70 20.24 10.45
C VAL A 79 -5.69 18.88 11.14
N SER A 80 -6.87 18.38 11.48
CA SER A 80 -7.05 16.99 11.83
C SER A 80 -7.75 16.24 10.71
N ILE A 81 -7.14 15.15 10.25
CA ILE A 81 -7.67 14.26 9.22
C ILE A 81 -8.26 13.04 9.92
N ALA A 82 -9.58 12.96 9.92
CA ALA A 82 -10.42 11.97 10.59
C ALA A 82 -11.31 11.22 9.57
N THR A 83 -10.89 11.19 8.31
CA THR A 83 -11.58 10.49 7.22
C THR A 83 -11.27 9.00 7.21
N TRP A 84 -11.76 8.29 6.20
CA TRP A 84 -11.40 6.90 6.00
C TRP A 84 -9.95 6.76 5.53
N PRO A 85 -9.28 5.63 5.82
CA PRO A 85 -7.83 5.52 5.66
C PRO A 85 -7.30 5.75 4.25
N GLY A 86 -8.07 5.34 3.22
CA GLY A 86 -7.69 5.55 1.81
C GLY A 86 -7.64 7.01 1.37
N LEU A 87 -8.05 7.97 2.22
CA LEU A 87 -7.98 9.41 1.95
C LEU A 87 -6.86 10.11 2.73
N HIS A 88 -6.22 9.43 3.68
CA HIS A 88 -5.21 10.04 4.55
C HIS A 88 -4.03 10.59 3.73
N HIS A 89 -3.49 9.79 2.82
CA HIS A 89 -2.35 10.15 1.98
C HIS A 89 -2.60 11.46 1.21
N SER A 90 -3.65 11.49 0.38
CA SER A 90 -3.94 12.64 -0.47
C SER A 90 -4.27 13.89 0.34
N GLN A 91 -4.98 13.76 1.46
CA GLN A 91 -5.35 14.90 2.31
C GLN A 91 -4.16 15.45 3.11
N VAL A 92 -3.22 14.59 3.54
CA VAL A 92 -1.98 15.03 4.18
C VAL A 92 -1.12 15.81 3.18
N LEU A 93 -0.94 15.28 1.97
CA LEU A 93 -0.22 15.98 0.89
C LEU A 93 -0.87 17.32 0.53
N GLU A 94 -2.21 17.35 0.46
CA GLU A 94 -2.96 18.57 0.19
C GLU A 94 -2.77 19.61 1.29
N ALA A 95 -2.91 19.22 2.56
CA ALA A 95 -2.71 20.10 3.71
C ALA A 95 -1.28 20.67 3.77
N ALA A 96 -0.29 19.81 3.57
CA ALA A 96 1.12 20.19 3.51
C ALA A 96 1.37 21.21 2.37
N LYS A 97 0.81 20.97 1.18
CA LYS A 97 0.91 21.87 0.02
C LYS A 97 0.32 23.25 0.28
N HIS A 98 -0.76 23.35 1.06
CA HIS A 98 -1.39 24.62 1.42
C HIS A 98 -0.70 25.34 2.58
N GLY A 99 0.36 24.77 3.15
CA GLY A 99 1.16 25.38 4.22
C GLY A 99 0.55 25.26 5.61
N VAL A 100 -0.29 24.24 5.84
CA VAL A 100 -0.79 23.91 7.18
C VAL A 100 0.41 23.62 8.08
N ARG A 101 0.47 24.18 9.28
CA ARG A 101 1.66 24.05 10.14
C ARG A 101 1.73 22.73 10.90
N ALA A 102 0.57 22.18 11.26
CA ALA A 102 0.45 20.93 11.99
C ALA A 102 -0.69 20.06 11.45
N ILE A 103 -0.42 18.78 11.26
CA ILE A 103 -1.41 17.79 10.85
C ILE A 103 -1.47 16.69 11.92
N LEU A 104 -2.67 16.41 12.42
CA LEU A 104 -2.97 15.16 13.12
C LEU A 104 -3.79 14.27 12.19
N CYS A 105 -3.21 13.18 11.70
CA CYS A 105 -3.92 12.20 10.89
C CYS A 105 -4.37 11.01 11.73
N GLU A 106 -5.59 10.51 11.52
CA GLU A 106 -6.03 9.25 12.10
C GLU A 106 -5.19 8.07 11.61
N LYS A 107 -5.21 6.99 12.39
CA LYS A 107 -4.61 5.71 12.00
C LYS A 107 -5.57 4.90 11.09
N PRO A 108 -5.06 3.91 10.35
CA PRO A 108 -3.65 3.70 10.01
C PRO A 108 -3.11 4.89 9.21
N MET A 109 -1.79 5.11 9.28
CA MET A 109 -1.16 6.26 8.62
C MET A 109 -1.42 6.27 7.11
N ALA A 110 -1.31 5.11 6.47
CA ALA A 110 -1.56 4.89 5.06
C ALA A 110 -1.97 3.44 4.81
N LEU A 111 -2.43 3.15 3.59
CA LEU A 111 -2.73 1.79 3.13
C LEU A 111 -1.66 1.25 2.17
N ASP A 112 -0.61 2.03 1.90
CA ASP A 112 0.55 1.63 1.11
C ASP A 112 1.83 2.12 1.82
N GLY A 113 2.90 1.33 1.78
CA GLY A 113 4.18 1.70 2.37
C GLY A 113 4.85 2.88 1.70
N SER A 114 4.66 3.06 0.39
CA SER A 114 5.17 4.23 -0.36
C SER A 114 4.45 5.51 0.04
N GLU A 115 3.13 5.46 0.29
CA GLU A 115 2.34 6.59 0.78
C GLU A 115 2.86 7.11 2.13
N ILE A 116 3.38 6.23 3.00
CA ILE A 116 4.01 6.63 4.27
C ILE A 116 5.19 7.55 4.00
N ASP A 117 6.07 7.17 3.07
CA ASP A 117 7.27 7.92 2.73
C ASP A 117 6.92 9.23 1.98
N GLU A 118 5.93 9.19 1.09
CA GLU A 118 5.42 10.39 0.41
C GLU A 118 4.81 11.40 1.40
N MET A 119 4.03 10.94 2.40
CA MET A 119 3.49 11.79 3.46
C MET A 119 4.58 12.46 4.29
N ILE A 120 5.59 11.69 4.71
CA ILE A 120 6.73 12.21 5.46
C ILE A 120 7.46 13.26 4.63
N ALA A 121 7.82 12.93 3.39
CA ALA A 121 8.55 13.82 2.50
C ALA A 121 7.77 15.12 2.21
N ALA A 122 6.46 15.04 1.96
CA ALA A 122 5.62 16.21 1.72
C ALA A 122 5.57 17.13 2.96
N CYS A 123 5.46 16.55 4.15
CA CYS A 123 5.46 17.31 5.40
C CYS A 123 6.82 17.94 5.70
N GLU A 124 7.93 17.22 5.48
CA GLU A 124 9.28 17.76 5.61
C GLU A 124 9.55 18.92 4.65
N GLN A 125 9.18 18.78 3.37
CA GLN A 125 9.35 19.81 2.34
C GLN A 125 8.56 21.09 2.62
N SER A 126 7.37 20.95 3.21
CA SER A 126 6.50 22.07 3.57
C SER A 126 6.76 22.62 4.99
N ASN A 127 7.70 22.03 5.74
CA ASN A 127 7.92 22.30 7.16
C ASN A 127 6.63 22.15 8.00
N THR A 128 5.79 21.19 7.60
CA THR A 128 4.57 20.80 8.30
C THR A 128 4.88 19.71 9.32
N ARG A 129 4.42 19.87 10.56
CA ARG A 129 4.53 18.84 11.59
C ARG A 129 3.44 17.79 11.41
N LEU A 130 3.79 16.54 11.21
CA LEU A 130 2.85 15.42 11.12
C LEU A 130 2.90 14.55 12.38
N ALA A 131 1.74 14.27 12.96
CA ALA A 131 1.54 13.23 13.96
C ALA A 131 0.38 12.32 13.54
N ILE A 132 0.43 11.08 13.99
CA ILE A 132 -0.64 10.11 13.79
C ILE A 132 -1.33 9.85 15.12
N ALA A 133 -2.64 9.61 15.10
CA ALA A 133 -3.52 9.49 16.26
C ALA A 133 -3.31 8.22 17.12
N HIS A 134 -2.07 7.85 17.43
CA HIS A 134 -1.73 6.90 18.49
C HIS A 134 -1.75 7.58 19.87
N GLN A 135 -2.86 8.26 20.16
CA GLN A 135 -3.12 9.08 21.35
C GLN A 135 -2.88 8.36 22.69
N ARG A 136 -2.94 7.03 22.73
CA ARG A 136 -2.74 6.24 23.96
C ARG A 136 -1.42 6.51 24.69
N ARG A 137 -0.38 7.01 24.01
CA ARG A 137 0.87 7.46 24.69
C ARG A 137 0.65 8.64 25.66
N HIS A 138 -0.51 9.28 25.61
CA HIS A 138 -0.95 10.32 26.52
C HIS A 138 -1.91 9.80 27.60
N ASP A 139 -2.35 8.54 27.53
CA ASP A 139 -3.21 8.00 28.58
C ASP A 139 -2.41 7.85 29.90
N PRO A 140 -3.03 8.12 31.06
CA PRO A 140 -2.36 8.06 32.36
C PRO A 140 -1.73 6.69 32.67
N TRP A 141 -2.39 5.61 32.26
CA TRP A 141 -1.91 4.23 32.47
C TRP A 141 -0.56 3.99 31.78
N PHE A 142 -0.44 4.34 30.50
CA PHE A 142 0.77 4.10 29.75
C PHE A 142 1.89 5.05 30.14
N THR A 143 1.55 6.29 30.47
CA THR A 143 2.52 7.26 31.01
C THR A 143 3.09 6.79 32.34
N LYS A 144 2.25 6.30 33.26
CA LYS A 144 2.69 5.75 34.55
C LYS A 144 3.50 4.47 34.37
N ALA A 145 3.05 3.56 33.51
CA ALA A 145 3.80 2.33 33.20
C ALA A 145 5.19 2.66 32.66
N ARG A 146 5.30 3.60 31.72
CA ARG A 146 6.57 4.08 31.17
C ARG A 146 7.50 4.60 32.27
N GLN A 147 6.99 5.40 33.20
CA GLN A 147 7.77 5.91 34.33
C GLN A 147 8.28 4.78 35.24
N LEU A 148 7.44 3.81 35.58
CA LEU A 148 7.82 2.66 36.41
C LEU A 148 8.88 1.78 35.73
N LEU A 149 8.72 1.53 34.43
CA LEU A 149 9.69 0.77 33.63
C LEU A 149 11.03 1.51 33.54
N ALA A 150 11.01 2.83 33.33
CA ALA A 150 12.22 3.67 33.33
C ALA A 150 12.90 3.71 34.71
N GLY A 151 12.13 3.61 35.79
CA GLY A 151 12.62 3.46 37.16
C GLY A 151 13.25 2.10 37.48
N GLY A 152 13.25 1.16 36.53
CA GLY A 152 13.91 -0.15 36.67
C GLY A 152 13.13 -1.18 37.47
N VAL A 153 11.82 -0.98 37.71
CA VAL A 153 11.01 -1.88 38.57
C VAL A 153 11.01 -3.34 38.08
N LEU A 154 11.18 -3.57 36.77
CA LEU A 154 11.27 -4.91 36.17
C LEU A 154 12.69 -5.36 35.81
N GLY A 155 13.71 -4.51 35.98
CA GLY A 155 15.04 -4.77 35.44
C GLY A 155 15.06 -4.79 33.91
N GLU A 156 15.78 -5.74 33.31
CA GLU A 156 15.80 -5.91 31.85
C GLU A 156 14.47 -6.50 31.36
N LYS A 157 13.90 -5.93 30.30
CA LYS A 157 12.60 -6.34 29.75
C LYS A 157 12.82 -7.48 28.76
N LEU A 158 12.19 -8.62 29.01
CA LEU A 158 12.42 -9.85 28.24
C LEU A 158 11.31 -10.07 27.21
N VAL A 159 10.05 -9.99 27.65
CA VAL A 159 8.89 -10.27 26.80
C VAL A 159 7.78 -9.28 27.10
N LEU A 160 7.17 -8.74 26.05
CA LEU A 160 5.92 -8.00 26.08
C LEU A 160 4.85 -8.81 25.35
N THR A 161 3.72 -9.06 26.00
CA THR A 161 2.54 -9.68 25.39
C THR A 161 1.41 -8.66 25.39
N ALA A 162 0.80 -8.44 24.22
CA ALA A 162 -0.37 -7.59 24.07
C ALA A 162 -1.56 -8.42 23.59
N HIS A 163 -2.67 -8.34 24.32
CA HIS A 163 -3.94 -8.93 23.92
C HIS A 163 -4.84 -7.83 23.36
N VAL A 164 -5.10 -7.92 22.06
CA VAL A 164 -5.94 -7.00 21.32
C VAL A 164 -7.36 -7.54 21.26
N GLY A 165 -8.33 -6.65 21.27
CA GLY A 165 -9.72 -7.05 21.48
C GLY A 165 -10.43 -7.74 20.34
N GLU A 166 -11.60 -8.28 20.68
CA GLU A 166 -12.49 -9.01 19.78
C GLU A 166 -12.88 -8.17 18.56
N ASN A 167 -12.92 -8.80 17.38
CA ASN A 167 -13.35 -8.20 16.11
C ASN A 167 -12.52 -6.98 15.64
N TRP A 168 -11.27 -6.89 16.06
CA TRP A 168 -10.34 -5.85 15.61
C TRP A 168 -9.24 -6.39 14.70
N ASP A 169 -8.57 -5.49 13.99
CA ASP A 169 -7.52 -5.81 13.03
C ASP A 169 -6.24 -4.98 13.26
N MET A 170 -5.20 -5.35 12.53
CA MET A 170 -3.85 -4.83 12.66
C MET A 170 -3.77 -3.33 12.39
N LEU A 171 -4.46 -2.86 11.35
CA LEU A 171 -4.39 -1.49 10.88
C LEU A 171 -5.37 -0.57 11.60
N SER A 172 -6.49 -1.09 12.12
CA SER A 172 -7.51 -0.29 12.80
C SER A 172 -7.26 -0.15 14.29
N TRP A 173 -6.84 -1.20 15.01
CA TRP A 173 -6.75 -1.17 16.47
C TRP A 173 -5.44 -1.69 17.02
N THR A 174 -4.93 -2.82 16.51
CA THR A 174 -3.66 -3.39 17.00
C THR A 174 -2.49 -2.43 16.77
N THR A 175 -2.57 -1.55 15.76
CA THR A 175 -1.60 -0.47 15.51
C THR A 175 -1.30 0.36 16.76
N HIS A 176 -2.28 0.58 17.65
CA HIS A 176 -2.04 1.22 18.94
C HIS A 176 -1.07 0.42 19.82
N TRP A 177 -1.20 -0.90 19.84
CA TRP A 177 -0.35 -1.78 20.63
C TRP A 177 1.03 -1.95 19.99
N LEU A 178 1.10 -2.04 18.66
CA LEU A 178 2.38 -2.09 17.93
C LEU A 178 3.23 -0.86 18.23
N ASP A 179 2.59 0.33 18.18
CA ASP A 179 3.19 1.59 18.59
C ASP A 179 3.58 1.60 20.09
N MET A 180 2.62 1.23 20.96
CA MET A 180 2.80 1.26 22.41
C MET A 180 3.92 0.35 22.90
N ALA A 181 4.15 -0.78 22.24
CA ALA A 181 5.19 -1.71 22.65
C ALA A 181 6.58 -1.11 22.51
N SER A 182 6.88 -0.43 21.39
CA SER A 182 8.12 0.34 21.25
C SER A 182 8.24 1.43 22.31
N TYR A 183 7.13 2.13 22.59
CA TYR A 183 7.08 3.15 23.64
C TYR A 183 7.36 2.59 25.04
N LEU A 184 6.80 1.45 25.44
CA LEU A 184 7.01 0.86 26.76
C LEU A 184 8.36 0.16 26.88
N LEU A 185 8.79 -0.54 25.83
CA LEU A 185 10.08 -1.25 25.81
C LEU A 185 11.28 -0.29 25.71
N ASP A 186 11.08 0.96 25.30
CA ASP A 186 12.18 1.84 24.91
C ASP A 186 13.05 1.23 23.81
N ASP A 187 12.43 0.55 22.84
CA ASP A 187 13.18 -0.31 21.92
C ASP A 187 12.66 -0.25 20.49
N GLN A 188 13.55 -0.53 19.55
CA GLN A 188 13.29 -0.47 18.12
C GLN A 188 13.03 -1.88 17.58
N PRO A 189 11.93 -2.09 16.84
CA PRO A 189 11.62 -3.38 16.27
C PRO A 189 12.53 -3.62 15.06
N ILE A 190 13.08 -4.84 14.93
CA ILE A 190 14.07 -5.19 13.90
C ILE A 190 13.60 -6.31 12.98
N ALA A 191 12.60 -7.11 13.40
CA ALA A 191 12.01 -8.12 12.54
C ALA A 191 10.65 -8.61 13.05
N VAL A 192 9.86 -9.16 12.13
CA VAL A 192 8.52 -9.71 12.37
C VAL A 192 8.42 -11.15 11.87
N LEU A 193 7.74 -12.00 12.63
CA LEU A 193 7.22 -13.28 12.19
C LEU A 193 5.73 -13.35 12.56
N ALA A 194 4.84 -13.70 11.63
CA ALA A 194 3.41 -13.67 11.89
C ALA A 194 2.63 -14.82 11.26
N GLY A 195 1.49 -15.15 11.89
CA GLY A 195 0.39 -15.92 11.32
C GLY A 195 -0.88 -15.09 11.32
N VAL A 196 -1.65 -15.17 10.25
CA VAL A 196 -2.85 -14.34 10.03
C VAL A 196 -3.93 -15.21 9.40
N ASP A 197 -5.16 -15.13 9.92
CA ASP A 197 -6.35 -15.74 9.36
C ASP A 197 -7.22 -14.67 8.69
N HIS A 198 -7.74 -14.94 7.49
CA HIS A 198 -8.61 -14.00 6.76
C HIS A 198 -9.71 -14.73 5.98
N THR A 199 -10.92 -14.19 6.03
CA THR A 199 -12.12 -14.70 5.34
C THR A 199 -12.65 -13.74 4.27
N GLY A 200 -11.87 -12.68 3.96
CA GLY A 200 -12.26 -11.65 2.99
C GLY A 200 -13.02 -10.48 3.60
N GLN A 201 -12.95 -10.30 4.93
CA GLN A 201 -13.54 -9.15 5.60
C GLN A 201 -12.95 -7.83 5.09
N ARG A 202 -13.78 -6.79 5.14
CA ARG A 202 -13.35 -5.41 4.87
C ARG A 202 -13.88 -4.47 5.95
N ARG A 203 -13.04 -3.56 6.40
CA ARG A 203 -13.38 -2.51 7.37
C ARG A 203 -12.84 -1.19 6.83
N TYR A 204 -13.61 -0.11 6.95
CA TYR A 204 -13.23 1.21 6.39
C TYR A 204 -12.70 1.12 4.94
N GLN A 205 -13.41 0.35 4.10
CA GLN A 205 -13.09 0.11 2.68
C GLN A 205 -11.79 -0.65 2.37
N HIS A 206 -11.02 -1.17 3.34
CA HIS A 206 -9.83 -1.97 3.08
C HIS A 206 -9.94 -3.39 3.64
N ALA A 207 -9.16 -4.30 3.06
CA ALA A 207 -9.00 -5.68 3.51
C ALA A 207 -8.48 -5.75 4.94
N VAL A 208 -9.12 -6.56 5.77
CA VAL A 208 -8.72 -6.80 7.17
C VAL A 208 -8.72 -8.28 7.51
N GLU A 209 -7.86 -8.68 8.43
CA GLU A 209 -7.80 -10.04 8.92
C GLU A 209 -8.87 -10.31 9.99
N ASP A 210 -9.19 -11.58 10.21
CA ASP A 210 -10.08 -12.02 11.30
C ASP A 210 -9.30 -12.12 12.62
N SER A 211 -8.12 -12.75 12.56
CA SER A 211 -7.23 -12.93 13.71
C SER A 211 -5.77 -12.95 13.31
N SER A 212 -4.89 -12.62 14.27
CA SER A 212 -3.45 -12.62 14.05
C SER A 212 -2.64 -12.97 15.29
N VAL A 213 -1.51 -13.63 15.05
CA VAL A 213 -0.43 -13.82 16.03
C VAL A 213 0.84 -13.23 15.43
N VAL A 214 1.36 -12.17 16.06
CA VAL A 214 2.53 -11.44 15.55
C VAL A 214 3.64 -11.47 16.59
N GLN A 215 4.79 -12.00 16.21
CA GLN A 215 6.02 -11.94 17.01
C GLN A 215 6.93 -10.85 16.44
N ILE A 216 7.45 -9.99 17.32
CA ILE A 216 8.39 -8.93 16.99
C ILE A 216 9.68 -9.14 17.78
N ASP A 217 10.80 -9.06 17.08
CA ASP A 217 12.12 -8.99 17.69
C ASP A 217 12.55 -7.52 17.80
N TYR A 218 13.07 -7.14 18.97
CA TYR A 218 13.57 -5.79 19.22
C TYR A 218 15.09 -5.73 19.39
N ALA A 219 15.68 -4.57 19.10
CA ALA A 219 17.13 -4.37 19.03
C ALA A 219 17.87 -4.61 20.36
N LYS A 220 17.28 -4.23 21.51
CA LYS A 220 17.86 -4.48 22.85
C LYS A 220 17.58 -5.90 23.37
N GLY A 221 16.97 -6.78 22.55
CA GLY A 221 16.80 -8.21 22.83
C GLY A 221 15.42 -8.63 23.33
N ALA A 222 14.53 -7.68 23.61
CA ALA A 222 13.15 -7.98 24.00
C ALA A 222 12.36 -8.65 22.86
N LYS A 223 11.34 -9.43 23.22
CA LYS A 223 10.35 -9.99 22.29
C LYS A 223 8.98 -9.37 22.51
N GLY A 224 8.28 -9.02 21.44
CA GLY A 224 6.87 -8.67 21.46
C GLY A 224 6.03 -9.82 20.91
N VAL A 225 4.89 -10.11 21.55
CA VAL A 225 3.89 -11.05 21.05
C VAL A 225 2.52 -10.36 21.09
N PHE A 226 1.88 -10.24 19.94
CA PHE A 226 0.59 -9.59 19.79
C PHE A 226 -0.44 -10.62 19.34
N LEU A 227 -1.55 -10.64 20.05
CA LEU A 227 -2.64 -11.59 19.83
C LEU A 227 -3.89 -10.79 19.52
N THR A 228 -4.34 -10.85 18.27
CA THR A 228 -5.64 -10.32 17.83
C THR A 228 -6.55 -11.53 17.69
N LEU A 229 -7.51 -11.69 18.60
CA LEU A 229 -8.31 -12.90 18.75
C LEU A 229 -9.80 -12.57 18.87
N ASP A 230 -10.64 -13.51 18.45
CA ASP A 230 -12.11 -13.43 18.52
C ASP A 230 -12.69 -13.55 19.95
N ALA A 231 -11.85 -13.76 20.97
CA ALA A 231 -12.31 -13.88 22.35
C ALA A 231 -11.39 -13.15 23.35
N ALA A 232 -11.99 -12.32 24.20
CA ALA A 232 -11.32 -11.71 25.33
C ALA A 232 -11.06 -12.76 26.43
N GLY A 233 -9.80 -12.86 26.87
CA GLY A 233 -9.47 -13.62 28.07
C GLY A 233 -10.08 -13.00 29.34
N PRO A 234 -10.14 -13.72 30.47
CA PRO A 234 -10.78 -13.27 31.72
C PRO A 234 -10.16 -12.00 32.34
N PHE A 235 -9.00 -11.56 31.84
CA PHE A 235 -8.28 -10.36 32.31
C PHE A 235 -8.45 -9.14 31.40
N GLY A 236 -9.26 -9.25 30.34
CA GLY A 236 -9.53 -8.18 29.39
C GLY A 236 -8.35 -7.87 28.45
N TYR A 237 -8.46 -6.75 27.73
CA TYR A 237 -7.42 -6.24 26.82
C TYR A 237 -6.33 -5.51 27.60
N GLY A 238 -5.09 -5.59 27.11
CA GLY A 238 -3.98 -4.92 27.77
C GLY A 238 -2.61 -5.51 27.44
N ILE A 239 -1.62 -5.07 28.21
CA ILE A 239 -0.21 -5.41 28.05
C ILE A 239 0.30 -6.09 29.31
N HIS A 240 1.03 -7.18 29.13
CA HIS A 240 1.89 -7.79 30.14
C HIS A 240 3.35 -7.66 29.74
N ILE A 241 4.21 -7.31 30.70
CA ILE A 241 5.66 -7.19 30.48
C ILE A 241 6.37 -8.03 31.53
N VAL A 242 7.13 -9.02 31.07
CA VAL A 242 8.04 -9.81 31.91
C VAL A 242 9.43 -9.20 31.80
N GLY A 243 10.03 -8.89 32.95
CA GLY A 243 11.44 -8.54 33.06
C GLY A 243 12.19 -9.44 34.04
N THR A 244 13.49 -9.22 34.19
CA THR A 244 14.36 -10.02 35.07
C THR A 244 13.95 -9.99 36.53
N ASN A 245 13.28 -8.92 36.97
CA ASN A 245 12.94 -8.70 38.37
C ASN A 245 11.44 -8.89 38.67
N GLY A 246 10.60 -9.11 37.64
CA GLY A 246 9.16 -9.27 37.86
C GLY A 246 8.31 -9.19 36.60
N LEU A 247 7.00 -9.09 36.83
CA LEU A 247 5.95 -8.97 35.82
C LEU A 247 5.15 -7.68 36.08
N MET A 248 4.87 -6.91 35.03
CA MET A 248 3.90 -5.81 35.06
C MET A 248 2.67 -6.18 34.23
N GLN A 249 1.49 -5.87 34.76
CA GLN A 249 0.21 -5.97 34.07
C GLN A 249 -0.45 -4.60 33.98
N ILE A 250 -0.78 -4.21 32.75
CA ILE A 250 -1.48 -2.98 32.39
C ILE A 250 -2.80 -3.39 31.73
N SER A 251 -3.91 -2.98 32.32
CA SER A 251 -5.25 -3.20 31.78
C SER A 251 -5.96 -1.86 31.62
N GLU A 252 -6.56 -1.62 30.46
CA GLU A 252 -7.32 -0.40 30.23
C GLU A 252 -8.53 -0.31 31.16
N GLY A 253 -8.82 0.89 31.67
CA GLY A 253 -10.01 1.16 32.49
C GLY A 253 -9.92 0.71 33.96
N ARG A 254 -8.77 0.21 34.43
CA ARG A 254 -8.53 -0.05 35.86
C ARG A 254 -7.71 1.08 36.47
N ASN A 255 -8.07 1.60 37.64
CA ASN A 255 -7.34 2.72 38.27
C ASN A 255 -5.97 2.34 38.89
N GLU A 256 -5.35 1.25 38.43
CA GLU A 256 -4.09 0.75 38.97
C GLU A 256 -3.32 -0.10 37.95
N ILE A 257 -1.99 -0.08 38.09
CA ILE A 257 -1.04 -0.96 37.38
C ILE A 257 -0.51 -1.97 38.39
N HIS A 258 -0.50 -3.24 38.02
CA HIS A 258 -0.06 -4.32 38.91
C HIS A 258 1.37 -4.72 38.57
N VAL A 259 2.22 -4.82 39.60
CA VAL A 259 3.58 -5.33 39.46
C VAL A 259 3.81 -6.43 40.49
N MET A 260 4.31 -7.57 40.02
CA MET A 260 4.69 -8.70 40.85
C MET A 260 6.19 -8.92 40.74
N THR A 261 6.91 -8.82 41.86
CA THR A 261 8.34 -9.10 41.98
C THR A 261 8.56 -10.26 42.96
N GLN A 262 9.82 -10.63 43.21
CA GLN A 262 10.15 -11.61 44.26
C GLN A 262 9.75 -11.13 45.67
N ASP A 263 9.64 -9.81 45.88
CA ASP A 263 9.26 -9.21 47.16
C ASP A 263 7.74 -9.15 47.37
N GLY A 264 6.96 -9.52 46.35
CA GLY A 264 5.51 -9.61 46.41
C GLY A 264 4.79 -8.79 45.35
N PHE A 265 3.51 -8.52 45.61
CA PHE A 265 2.62 -7.81 44.69
C PHE A 265 2.43 -6.35 45.11
N THR A 266 2.54 -5.43 44.15
CA THR A 266 2.32 -4.00 44.34
C THR A 266 1.32 -3.49 43.31
N ALA A 267 0.28 -2.80 43.78
CA ALA A 267 -0.63 -2.04 42.93
C ALA A 267 -0.24 -0.56 42.95
N TYR A 268 0.08 -0.01 41.79
CA TYR A 268 0.40 1.40 41.60
C TYR A 268 -0.86 2.14 41.15
N PRO A 269 -1.39 3.08 41.95
CA PRO A 269 -2.58 3.83 41.55
C PRO A 269 -2.30 4.68 40.30
N VAL A 270 -3.31 4.79 39.45
CA VAL A 270 -3.36 5.65 38.27
C VAL A 270 -4.51 6.63 38.45
N ASP A 271 -4.20 7.91 38.41
CA ASP A 271 -5.21 8.96 38.39
C ASP A 271 -5.70 9.15 36.95
N ALA A 272 -6.83 8.51 36.64
CA ALA A 272 -7.43 8.57 35.31
C ALA A 272 -8.11 9.91 35.01
N GLU A 273 -8.40 10.73 36.03
CA GLU A 273 -9.16 11.97 35.92
C GLU A 273 -8.27 13.23 35.97
N ALA A 274 -7.01 13.12 36.40
CA ALA A 274 -6.10 14.26 36.53
C ALA A 274 -5.57 14.83 35.22
N GLU A 275 -5.61 14.09 34.11
CA GLU A 275 -5.03 14.50 32.84
C GLU A 275 -6.11 15.00 31.86
N PRO A 276 -5.78 15.98 30.99
CA PRO A 276 -6.59 16.30 29.82
C PRO A 276 -6.89 15.04 28.98
N THR A 277 -7.91 15.08 28.14
CA THR A 277 -8.17 13.97 27.20
C THR A 277 -6.89 13.64 26.43
N SER A 278 -6.66 12.37 26.09
CA SER A 278 -5.41 11.96 25.43
C SER A 278 -5.17 12.70 24.10
N TYR A 279 -6.25 13.04 23.38
CA TYR A 279 -6.19 13.93 22.23
C TYR A 279 -5.78 15.37 22.57
N ALA A 280 -6.21 15.94 23.69
CA ALA A 280 -5.76 17.28 24.11
C ALA A 280 -4.26 17.28 24.40
N GLY A 281 -3.76 16.26 25.10
CA GLY A 281 -2.32 16.07 25.33
C GLY A 281 -1.54 15.95 24.01
N LEU A 282 -2.07 15.19 23.06
CA LEU A 282 -1.52 14.99 21.72
C LEU A 282 -1.44 16.29 20.91
N PHE A 283 -2.55 17.03 20.79
CA PHE A 283 -2.58 18.31 20.08
C PHE A 283 -1.68 19.36 20.73
N GLY A 284 -1.67 19.43 22.06
CA GLY A 284 -0.82 20.36 22.80
C GLY A 284 0.67 20.08 22.63
N GLU A 285 1.06 18.81 22.51
CA GLU A 285 2.45 18.42 22.25
C GLU A 285 2.84 18.63 20.78
N LEU A 286 1.96 18.27 19.84
CA LEU A 286 2.14 18.54 18.42
C LEU A 286 2.37 20.03 18.15
N TRP A 287 1.51 20.90 18.71
CA TRP A 287 1.62 22.35 18.53
C TRP A 287 2.87 22.95 19.18
N ARG A 288 3.24 22.50 20.38
CA ARG A 288 4.53 22.89 21.00
C ARG A 288 5.71 22.53 20.11
N GLY A 289 5.63 21.39 19.43
CA GLY A 289 6.60 21.01 18.40
C GLY A 289 6.71 21.99 17.23
N VAL A 290 5.60 22.60 16.82
CA VAL A 290 5.62 23.64 15.78
C VAL A 290 6.33 24.91 16.29
N GLU A 291 6.14 25.26 17.56
CA GLU A 291 6.73 26.48 18.16
C GLU A 291 8.19 26.30 18.55
N ASP A 292 8.57 25.11 19.00
CA ASP A 292 9.92 24.74 19.38
C ASP A 292 10.28 23.40 18.75
N SER A 293 11.18 23.45 17.77
CA SER A 293 11.55 22.28 17.00
C SER A 293 12.27 21.20 17.81
N SER A 294 12.83 21.56 18.97
CA SER A 294 13.49 20.64 19.91
C SER A 294 12.51 19.85 20.78
N THR A 295 11.21 20.21 20.79
CA THR A 295 10.18 19.46 21.51
C THR A 295 10.02 18.08 20.89
N THR A 296 10.29 17.05 21.68
CA THR A 296 9.94 15.66 21.34
C THR A 296 8.43 15.50 21.32
N VAL A 297 7.90 14.98 20.22
CA VAL A 297 6.48 14.64 20.09
C VAL A 297 6.35 13.12 20.21
N ARG A 298 5.72 12.65 21.30
CA ARG A 298 5.56 11.25 21.67
C ARG A 298 4.88 10.44 20.57
N CYS A 299 3.94 11.02 19.85
CA CYS A 299 3.24 10.39 18.72
C CYS A 299 3.76 10.94 17.37
N GLY A 300 5.06 11.24 17.30
CA GLY A 300 5.74 11.64 16.08
C GLY A 300 5.56 10.63 14.95
N VAL A 301 5.64 11.12 13.71
CA VAL A 301 5.40 10.34 12.50
C VAL A 301 6.27 9.09 12.40
N GLU A 302 7.50 9.14 12.89
CA GLU A 302 8.46 8.03 12.84
C GLU A 302 7.96 6.77 13.58
N HIS A 303 7.24 6.97 14.68
CA HIS A 303 6.70 5.88 15.49
C HIS A 303 5.50 5.23 14.81
N ALA A 304 4.58 6.06 14.30
CA ALA A 304 3.38 5.60 13.64
C ALA A 304 3.66 4.96 12.27
N ALA A 305 4.65 5.49 11.54
CA ALA A 305 5.17 4.90 10.33
C ALA A 305 5.71 3.49 10.62
N MET A 306 6.48 3.33 11.70
CA MET A 306 6.97 2.01 12.11
C MET A 306 5.83 1.07 12.51
N ALA A 307 4.84 1.53 13.29
CA ALA A 307 3.68 0.71 13.65
C ALA A 307 2.91 0.19 12.42
N THR A 308 2.71 1.05 11.42
CA THR A 308 2.08 0.67 10.14
C THR A 308 2.96 -0.30 9.33
N ARG A 309 4.28 -0.05 9.28
CA ARG A 309 5.26 -0.95 8.64
C ARG A 309 5.35 -2.33 9.30
N ILE A 310 5.18 -2.42 10.63
CA ILE A 310 5.08 -3.70 11.34
C ILE A 310 3.85 -4.47 10.87
N ALA A 311 2.70 -3.80 10.71
CA ALA A 311 1.49 -4.44 10.20
C ALA A 311 1.70 -4.98 8.79
N PHE A 312 2.31 -4.20 7.91
CA PHE A 312 2.65 -4.69 6.57
C PHE A 312 3.65 -5.84 6.60
N ALA A 313 4.70 -5.75 7.41
CA ALA A 313 5.67 -6.84 7.58
C ALA A 313 5.03 -8.12 8.15
N ALA A 314 4.02 -8.01 9.01
CA ALA A 314 3.27 -9.15 9.52
C ALA A 314 2.44 -9.83 8.42
N HIS A 315 1.70 -9.06 7.63
CA HIS A 315 0.97 -9.61 6.48
C HIS A 315 1.92 -10.28 5.48
N GLU A 316 3.06 -9.66 5.17
CA GLU A 316 4.09 -10.23 4.30
C GLU A 316 4.72 -11.50 4.89
N SER A 317 4.94 -11.52 6.21
CA SER A 317 5.45 -12.69 6.92
C SER A 317 4.51 -13.86 6.81
N ALA A 318 3.20 -13.64 7.02
CA ALA A 318 2.17 -14.66 6.88
C ALA A 318 2.09 -15.17 5.43
N ARG A 319 2.17 -14.27 4.45
CA ARG A 319 2.15 -14.62 3.02
C ARG A 319 3.36 -15.46 2.58
N THR A 320 4.54 -15.18 3.13
CA THR A 320 5.80 -15.79 2.69
C THR A 320 6.28 -16.92 3.59
N MET A 321 5.67 -17.09 4.77
CA MET A 321 6.13 -17.98 5.84
C MET A 321 7.58 -17.69 6.25
N ARG A 322 8.01 -16.44 6.12
CA ARG A 322 9.36 -15.99 6.43
C ARG A 322 9.33 -14.88 7.45
N ARG A 323 10.45 -14.77 8.16
CA ARG A 323 10.73 -13.63 9.02
C ARG A 323 11.12 -12.43 8.17
N ILE A 324 10.47 -11.29 8.40
CA ILE A 324 10.66 -10.05 7.64
C ILE A 324 11.48 -9.07 8.48
N ALA A 325 12.54 -8.49 7.92
CA ALA A 325 13.35 -7.47 8.57
C ALA A 325 12.65 -6.10 8.55
N LEU A 326 12.92 -5.25 9.56
CA LEU A 326 12.36 -3.91 9.66
C LEU A 326 13.44 -2.80 9.57
N PRO A 327 13.15 -1.65 8.94
CA PRO A 327 11.96 -1.42 8.12
C PRO A 327 12.01 -2.33 6.88
N PRO A 328 10.86 -2.80 6.38
CA PRO A 328 10.83 -3.73 5.28
C PRO A 328 11.27 -3.01 3.99
N ARG A 329 12.08 -3.68 3.17
CA ARG A 329 12.44 -3.18 1.83
C ARG A 329 11.27 -3.48 0.88
N ASP A 330 10.83 -2.48 0.13
CA ASP A 330 9.90 -2.64 -1.00
C ASP A 330 8.53 -3.27 -0.67
N LEU A 331 7.94 -2.89 0.46
CA LEU A 331 6.50 -3.11 0.67
C LEU A 331 5.77 -1.89 0.10
N GLY A 332 5.27 -2.00 -1.13
CA GLY A 332 4.23 -1.10 -1.64
C GLY A 332 2.90 -1.32 -0.90
N PHE A 333 1.89 -1.82 -1.59
CA PHE A 333 0.51 -2.03 -1.09
C PHE A 333 0.40 -2.75 0.26
N ALA A 334 -0.65 -2.41 1.05
CA ALA A 334 -1.09 -3.17 2.23
C ALA A 334 -1.18 -4.67 1.90
N PRO A 335 -0.34 -5.55 2.48
CA PRO A 335 -0.20 -6.91 1.95
C PRO A 335 -1.41 -7.83 2.18
N LEU A 336 -2.45 -7.37 2.87
CA LEU A 336 -3.72 -8.10 2.96
C LEU A 336 -4.59 -7.95 1.71
N GLU A 337 -4.55 -6.81 1.00
CA GLU A 337 -5.17 -6.69 -0.33
C GLU A 337 -4.49 -7.65 -1.32
N ILE A 338 -3.17 -7.86 -1.16
CA ILE A 338 -2.38 -8.84 -1.94
C ILE A 338 -2.74 -10.28 -1.54
N ALA A 339 -3.00 -10.54 -0.25
CA ALA A 339 -3.41 -11.85 0.27
C ALA A 339 -4.86 -12.23 -0.08
N GLN A 340 -5.71 -11.26 -0.44
CA GLN A 340 -7.06 -11.50 -0.95
C GLN A 340 -7.10 -11.98 -2.40
N HIS A 341 -5.97 -11.93 -3.12
CA HIS A 341 -5.89 -12.65 -4.38
C HIS A 341 -5.94 -14.16 -4.12
N PRO A 342 -6.65 -14.93 -4.98
CA PRO A 342 -6.69 -16.38 -4.86
C PRO A 342 -5.26 -16.91 -4.69
N PRO A 343 -5.07 -17.99 -3.91
CA PRO A 343 -3.76 -18.49 -3.52
C PRO A 343 -2.83 -18.47 -4.72
N ARG A 344 -1.58 -18.00 -4.54
CA ARG A 344 -0.52 -18.01 -5.57
C ARG A 344 -0.70 -19.25 -6.42
N ARG A 345 -1.32 -19.09 -7.60
CA ARG A 345 -1.63 -20.24 -8.45
C ARG A 345 -0.28 -20.82 -8.81
N LYS A 346 -0.14 -22.14 -8.72
CA LYS A 346 1.14 -22.81 -9.00
C LYS A 346 1.70 -22.26 -10.33
N PRO A 347 3.01 -21.94 -10.38
CA PRO A 347 3.65 -21.64 -11.65
C PRO A 347 3.24 -22.70 -12.67
N PHE A 348 2.76 -22.25 -13.83
CA PHE A 348 2.28 -23.14 -14.87
C PHE A 348 3.29 -23.29 -16.00
N LEU A 349 4.27 -22.38 -16.06
CA LEU A 349 5.40 -22.42 -16.97
C LEU A 349 6.58 -23.10 -16.26
N LYS A 350 7.34 -23.90 -16.99
CA LYS A 350 8.65 -24.40 -16.53
C LYS A 350 9.73 -23.40 -16.86
N LYS A 351 9.78 -22.86 -18.08
CA LYS A 351 10.81 -21.91 -18.53
C LYS A 351 10.21 -20.83 -19.44
N ALA A 352 10.60 -19.58 -19.23
CA ALA A 352 10.29 -18.47 -20.14
C ALA A 352 11.57 -17.84 -20.68
N VAL A 353 11.52 -17.34 -21.92
CA VAL A 353 12.58 -16.54 -22.53
C VAL A 353 12.07 -15.12 -22.71
N LEU A 354 12.79 -14.15 -22.17
CA LEU A 354 12.50 -12.73 -22.32
C LEU A 354 13.56 -12.10 -23.22
N LEU A 355 13.18 -11.73 -24.45
CA LEU A 355 14.02 -10.90 -25.32
C LEU A 355 13.77 -9.44 -24.94
N ALA A 356 14.76 -8.82 -24.30
CA ALA A 356 14.56 -7.49 -23.74
C ALA A 356 15.81 -6.63 -23.57
N ASP A 357 15.77 -5.42 -24.11
CA ASP A 357 16.79 -4.40 -23.88
C ASP A 357 16.43 -3.50 -22.70
N PRO A 358 17.43 -2.88 -22.04
CA PRO A 358 17.18 -1.87 -21.01
C PRO A 358 16.47 -0.65 -21.59
N HIS A 359 15.46 -0.18 -20.89
CA HIS A 359 14.76 1.06 -21.23
C HIS A 359 14.27 1.74 -19.95
N HIS A 360 14.41 3.07 -19.88
CA HIS A 360 14.10 3.88 -18.69
C HIS A 360 14.69 3.31 -17.38
N CYS A 361 16.01 3.16 -17.35
CA CYS A 361 16.73 2.72 -16.17
C CYS A 361 16.87 3.85 -15.14
N ASP A 362 16.75 3.50 -13.86
CA ASP A 362 17.08 4.35 -12.72
C ASP A 362 18.60 4.53 -12.55
N GLU A 363 19.01 5.20 -11.47
CA GLU A 363 20.42 5.44 -11.14
C GLU A 363 21.22 4.14 -10.87
N ASN A 364 20.53 3.02 -10.60
CA ASN A 364 21.12 1.70 -10.40
C ASN A 364 21.19 0.88 -11.71
N GLY A 365 20.70 1.43 -12.82
CA GLY A 365 20.63 0.73 -14.10
C GLY A 365 19.42 -0.20 -14.23
N GLU A 366 18.46 -0.10 -13.32
CA GLU A 366 17.29 -0.96 -13.25
C GLU A 366 16.05 -0.27 -13.84
N GLY A 367 15.25 -0.98 -14.63
CA GLY A 367 14.10 -0.40 -15.33
C GLY A 367 12.97 -1.39 -15.58
N GLY A 368 12.15 -1.10 -16.59
CA GLY A 368 10.97 -1.90 -16.90
C GLY A 368 11.24 -3.36 -17.24
N ARG A 369 12.39 -3.64 -17.86
CA ARG A 369 12.85 -5.02 -18.12
C ARG A 369 12.95 -5.82 -16.83
N ASP A 370 13.52 -5.23 -15.78
CA ASP A 370 13.77 -5.92 -14.52
C ASP A 370 12.44 -6.14 -13.77
N GLY A 371 11.54 -5.15 -13.81
CA GLY A 371 10.17 -5.30 -13.30
C GLY A 371 9.38 -6.40 -14.02
N LEU A 372 9.46 -6.46 -15.35
CA LEU A 372 8.83 -7.52 -16.15
C LEU A 372 9.47 -8.89 -15.86
N THR A 373 10.78 -8.95 -15.67
CA THR A 373 11.49 -10.17 -15.27
C THR A 373 10.99 -10.68 -13.92
N ASP A 374 10.84 -9.79 -12.93
CA ASP A 374 10.30 -10.11 -11.61
C ASP A 374 8.84 -10.62 -11.69
N ALA A 375 8.03 -10.03 -12.57
CA ALA A 375 6.66 -10.49 -12.82
C ALA A 375 6.64 -11.89 -13.43
N LEU A 376 7.50 -12.18 -14.41
CA LEU A 376 7.59 -13.51 -15.04
C LEU A 376 8.11 -14.59 -14.08
N LEU A 377 9.04 -14.26 -13.18
CA LEU A 377 9.56 -15.19 -12.17
C LEU A 377 8.46 -15.70 -11.22
N ALA A 378 7.33 -15.00 -11.11
CA ALA A 378 6.17 -15.49 -10.35
C ALA A 378 5.40 -16.62 -11.07
N GLU A 379 5.52 -16.70 -12.40
CA GLU A 379 4.74 -17.61 -13.25
C GLU A 379 5.52 -18.84 -13.71
N VAL A 380 6.83 -18.84 -13.47
CA VAL A 380 7.79 -19.85 -13.94
C VAL A 380 8.35 -20.65 -12.77
N SER A 381 8.41 -21.99 -12.89
CA SER A 381 8.90 -22.87 -11.82
C SER A 381 10.41 -23.08 -11.80
N ASP A 382 11.10 -22.90 -12.93
CA ASP A 382 12.55 -23.15 -13.07
C ASP A 382 13.33 -21.84 -13.24
N GLN A 383 13.27 -21.22 -14.42
CA GLN A 383 14.02 -20.00 -14.72
C GLN A 383 13.40 -19.12 -15.80
N VAL A 384 13.60 -17.81 -15.66
CA VAL A 384 13.41 -16.82 -16.74
C VAL A 384 14.78 -16.52 -17.35
N HIS A 385 14.93 -16.81 -18.64
CA HIS A 385 16.17 -16.53 -19.39
C HIS A 385 16.03 -15.21 -20.14
N VAL A 386 16.69 -14.17 -19.63
CA VAL A 386 16.68 -12.83 -20.24
C VAL A 386 17.81 -12.73 -21.27
N VAL A 387 17.47 -12.32 -22.49
CA VAL A 387 18.43 -12.08 -23.57
C VAL A 387 18.42 -10.59 -23.92
N PRO A 388 19.46 -9.82 -23.52
CA PRO A 388 19.62 -8.44 -23.95
C PRO A 388 20.13 -8.39 -25.38
N VAL A 389 19.24 -8.10 -26.33
CA VAL A 389 19.47 -8.19 -27.77
C VAL A 389 20.45 -7.10 -28.23
N GLU A 390 20.48 -5.96 -27.56
CA GLU A 390 21.48 -4.89 -27.78
C GLU A 390 22.93 -5.36 -27.51
N GLN A 391 23.11 -6.36 -26.63
CA GLN A 391 24.43 -6.82 -26.20
C GLN A 391 24.89 -8.04 -26.98
N ARG A 392 23.96 -8.93 -27.35
CA ARG A 392 24.23 -10.09 -28.20
C ARG A 392 22.97 -10.55 -28.92
N GLU A 393 23.15 -11.15 -30.09
CA GLU A 393 22.03 -11.80 -30.76
C GLU A 393 21.58 -13.06 -29.98
N PRO A 394 20.26 -13.30 -29.86
CA PRO A 394 19.71 -14.57 -29.44
C PRO A 394 20.13 -15.68 -30.41
N VAL A 395 20.34 -16.87 -29.88
CA VAL A 395 20.64 -18.08 -30.66
C VAL A 395 19.62 -19.16 -30.35
N ALA A 396 19.50 -20.18 -31.21
CA ALA A 396 18.52 -21.26 -31.04
C ALA A 396 18.51 -21.88 -29.62
N ARG A 397 19.69 -22.06 -29.01
CA ARG A 397 19.83 -22.65 -27.66
C ARG A 397 19.12 -21.83 -26.56
N ASP A 398 18.97 -20.52 -26.75
CA ASP A 398 18.33 -19.65 -25.76
C ASP A 398 16.85 -20.08 -25.56
N PHE A 399 16.23 -20.59 -26.62
CA PHE A 399 14.83 -21.04 -26.69
C PHE A 399 14.62 -22.50 -26.29
N ASP A 400 15.69 -23.26 -26.03
CA ASP A 400 15.60 -24.69 -25.72
C ASP A 400 14.79 -24.92 -24.43
N GLY A 401 13.73 -25.74 -24.56
CA GLY A 401 12.85 -26.10 -23.45
C GLY A 401 12.00 -24.95 -22.90
N ALA A 402 11.93 -23.81 -23.59
CA ALA A 402 11.06 -22.70 -23.19
C ALA A 402 9.59 -23.01 -23.53
N ASP A 403 8.70 -22.66 -22.61
CA ASP A 403 7.25 -22.75 -22.77
C ASP A 403 6.65 -21.45 -23.31
N LEU A 404 7.34 -20.33 -23.07
CA LEU A 404 6.87 -18.99 -23.41
C LEU A 404 8.02 -18.11 -23.92
N LEU A 405 7.76 -17.39 -25.00
CA LEU A 405 8.58 -16.27 -25.47
C LEU A 405 7.90 -14.95 -25.09
N VAL A 406 8.66 -14.03 -24.50
CA VAL A 406 8.21 -12.65 -24.22
C VAL A 406 9.14 -11.66 -24.92
N ILE A 407 8.55 -10.67 -25.61
CA ILE A 407 9.29 -9.64 -26.35
C ILE A 407 9.01 -8.26 -25.73
N TYR A 408 10.05 -7.53 -25.35
CA TYR A 408 9.96 -6.22 -24.70
C TYR A 408 11.13 -5.32 -25.13
N HIS A 409 10.87 -4.14 -25.72
CA HIS A 409 11.91 -3.19 -26.15
C HIS A 409 13.09 -3.81 -26.93
N ILE A 410 12.87 -4.17 -28.20
CA ILE A 410 13.94 -4.65 -29.10
C ILE A 410 13.87 -3.98 -30.49
N GLU A 411 13.20 -2.83 -30.57
CA GLU A 411 12.94 -2.04 -31.79
C GLU A 411 14.20 -1.54 -32.49
N MET A 412 15.24 -1.25 -31.71
CA MET A 412 16.51 -0.77 -32.24
C MET A 412 17.44 -1.91 -32.70
N THR A 413 17.09 -3.17 -32.40
CA THR A 413 17.97 -4.33 -32.53
C THR A 413 17.27 -5.44 -33.31
N SER A 414 17.18 -5.25 -34.63
CA SER A 414 16.37 -6.12 -35.50
C SER A 414 17.14 -6.71 -36.69
N SER A 415 18.16 -7.53 -36.42
CA SER A 415 18.87 -8.24 -37.49
C SER A 415 17.96 -9.28 -38.19
N PRO A 416 18.21 -9.61 -39.47
CA PRO A 416 17.49 -10.67 -40.17
C PRO A 416 17.48 -12.01 -39.42
N GLU A 417 18.56 -12.32 -38.72
CA GLU A 417 18.77 -13.54 -37.94
C GLU A 417 17.83 -13.59 -36.71
N VAL A 418 17.69 -12.48 -35.99
CA VAL A 418 16.73 -12.34 -34.87
C VAL A 418 15.30 -12.53 -35.36
N ARG A 419 14.95 -11.88 -36.48
CA ARG A 419 13.62 -11.99 -37.09
C ARG A 419 13.33 -13.43 -37.53
N ALA A 420 14.33 -14.14 -38.08
CA ALA A 420 14.18 -15.53 -38.45
C ALA A 420 13.88 -16.42 -37.24
N LEU A 421 14.64 -16.28 -36.14
CA LEU A 421 14.43 -17.07 -34.92
C LEU A 421 13.04 -16.86 -34.30
N ILE A 422 12.60 -15.60 -34.18
CA ILE A 422 11.26 -15.27 -33.66
C ILE A 422 10.18 -15.77 -34.63
N GLY A 423 10.40 -15.59 -35.93
CA GLY A 423 9.47 -16.06 -36.95
C GLY A 423 9.30 -17.57 -36.92
N ASP A 424 10.38 -18.33 -36.75
CA ASP A 424 10.34 -19.78 -36.64
C ASP A 424 9.63 -20.24 -35.35
N TRP A 425 9.84 -19.54 -34.23
CA TRP A 425 9.10 -19.78 -32.98
C TRP A 425 7.60 -19.60 -33.15
N ILE A 426 7.17 -18.44 -33.68
CA ILE A 426 5.75 -18.11 -33.86
C ILE A 426 5.09 -19.06 -34.88
N LYS A 427 5.76 -19.34 -36.02
CA LYS A 427 5.24 -20.28 -37.03
C LYS A 427 5.12 -21.71 -36.52
N ALA A 428 5.92 -22.09 -35.53
CA ALA A 428 5.80 -23.38 -34.86
C ALA A 428 4.58 -23.45 -33.91
N GLY A 429 3.77 -22.40 -33.82
CA GLY A 429 2.59 -22.33 -32.95
C GLY A 429 2.96 -22.15 -31.48
N LYS A 430 4.19 -21.74 -31.17
CA LYS A 430 4.65 -21.66 -29.79
C LYS A 430 4.15 -20.37 -29.10
N PRO A 431 3.83 -20.44 -27.79
CA PRO A 431 3.27 -19.31 -27.07
C PRO A 431 4.20 -18.09 -27.06
N THR A 432 3.64 -16.92 -27.36
CA THR A 432 4.38 -15.67 -27.46
C THR A 432 3.56 -14.51 -26.88
N VAL A 433 4.18 -13.72 -26.00
CA VAL A 433 3.61 -12.48 -25.47
C VAL A 433 4.44 -11.30 -25.92
N ILE A 434 3.77 -10.29 -26.47
CA ILE A 434 4.38 -9.00 -26.80
C ILE A 434 4.08 -8.04 -25.65
N ALA A 435 5.10 -7.60 -24.94
CA ALA A 435 4.97 -6.77 -23.76
C ALA A 435 5.33 -5.30 -24.05
N HIS A 436 4.47 -4.37 -23.60
CA HIS A 436 4.67 -2.93 -23.72
C HIS A 436 5.10 -2.47 -25.13
N CYS A 437 6.36 -2.06 -25.31
CA CYS A 437 6.91 -1.51 -26.54
C CYS A 437 7.23 -2.56 -27.60
N GLY A 438 7.06 -3.86 -27.28
CA GLY A 438 7.26 -4.94 -28.26
C GLY A 438 6.44 -4.76 -29.55
N ILE A 439 5.37 -3.94 -29.50
CA ILE A 439 4.57 -3.56 -30.68
C ILE A 439 5.31 -2.67 -31.70
N GLY A 440 6.40 -2.03 -31.29
CA GLY A 440 7.30 -1.24 -32.14
C GLY A 440 8.58 -1.99 -32.55
N ALA A 441 8.81 -3.20 -32.02
CA ALA A 441 10.05 -3.96 -32.14
C ALA A 441 10.52 -4.21 -33.59
N TYR A 442 9.61 -4.21 -34.55
CA TYR A 442 9.91 -4.55 -35.93
C TYR A 442 9.13 -3.71 -36.94
N ALA A 443 9.47 -2.41 -36.96
CA ALA A 443 8.87 -1.46 -37.90
C ALA A 443 8.87 -1.99 -39.34
N ASP A 444 9.98 -2.51 -39.84
CA ASP A 444 10.09 -2.95 -41.24
C ASP A 444 9.80 -4.44 -41.46
N TRP A 445 8.92 -5.04 -40.64
CA TRP A 445 8.54 -6.45 -40.77
C TRP A 445 7.02 -6.64 -40.87
N PRO A 446 6.43 -6.51 -42.08
CA PRO A 446 4.98 -6.59 -42.27
C PRO A 446 4.35 -7.87 -41.72
N TRP A 447 5.03 -9.02 -41.89
CA TRP A 447 4.56 -10.29 -41.38
C TRP A 447 4.39 -10.28 -39.86
N PHE A 448 5.32 -9.67 -39.10
CA PHE A 448 5.19 -9.55 -37.65
C PHE A 448 4.05 -8.62 -37.26
N ARG A 449 3.88 -7.49 -37.97
CA ARG A 449 2.73 -6.58 -37.76
C ARG A 449 1.40 -7.32 -37.91
N GLU A 450 1.28 -8.22 -38.89
CA GLU A 450 0.12 -9.09 -39.05
C GLU A 450 -0.06 -10.04 -37.85
N GLN A 451 1.03 -10.61 -37.30
CA GLN A 451 0.94 -11.51 -36.15
C GLN A 451 0.45 -10.82 -34.87
N ILE A 452 0.80 -9.55 -34.67
CA ILE A 452 0.42 -8.78 -33.47
C ILE A 452 -0.85 -7.94 -33.68
N GLY A 453 -1.30 -7.78 -34.92
CA GLY A 453 -2.54 -7.11 -35.32
C GLY A 453 -2.52 -5.58 -35.21
N ARG A 454 -2.13 -5.02 -34.07
CA ARG A 454 -1.90 -3.58 -33.88
C ARG A 454 -0.41 -3.29 -33.71
N TYR A 455 0.06 -2.21 -34.31
CA TYR A 455 1.49 -1.88 -34.34
C TYR A 455 1.75 -0.39 -34.11
N TRP A 456 2.97 -0.07 -33.68
CA TRP A 456 3.41 1.31 -33.48
C TRP A 456 3.66 2.01 -34.83
N VAL A 457 2.96 3.12 -35.08
CA VAL A 457 3.12 3.91 -36.31
C VAL A 457 4.23 4.94 -36.12
N TRP A 458 5.33 4.77 -36.85
CA TRP A 458 6.44 5.72 -36.88
C TRP A 458 6.10 6.95 -37.74
N GLY A 459 6.66 8.12 -37.40
CA GLY A 459 6.46 9.34 -38.17
C GLY A 459 6.95 9.18 -39.62
N GLY A 460 6.08 9.51 -40.59
CA GLY A 460 6.36 9.39 -42.02
C GLY A 460 5.57 8.30 -42.75
N GLU A 461 4.79 7.48 -42.05
CA GLU A 461 3.78 6.60 -42.66
C GLU A 461 2.52 7.37 -43.11
N ALA A 462 1.64 6.71 -43.86
CA ALA A 462 0.36 7.28 -44.32
C ALA A 462 -0.68 7.49 -43.18
N LEU A 463 -0.40 6.94 -42.00
CA LEU A 463 -1.20 7.08 -40.78
C LEU A 463 -0.56 8.10 -39.83
N PRO A 464 -1.36 8.78 -38.98
CA PRO A 464 -0.83 9.62 -37.91
C PRO A 464 0.12 8.83 -37.00
N PRO A 465 1.21 9.44 -36.51
CA PRO A 465 2.13 8.76 -35.61
C PRO A 465 1.42 8.38 -34.31
N SER A 466 1.78 7.21 -33.76
CA SER A 466 1.29 6.79 -32.46
C SER A 466 1.84 7.70 -31.34
N GLY A 467 1.16 7.72 -30.20
CA GLY A 467 1.57 8.50 -29.02
C GLY A 467 1.59 7.63 -27.76
N HIS A 468 2.38 8.03 -26.77
CA HIS A 468 2.46 7.35 -25.47
C HIS A 468 2.41 8.37 -24.30
N PRO A 469 1.30 9.11 -24.12
CA PRO A 469 1.23 10.13 -23.07
C PRO A 469 1.44 9.54 -21.68
N HIS A 470 2.14 10.29 -20.83
CA HIS A 470 2.38 9.94 -19.43
C HIS A 470 1.20 10.40 -18.55
N VAL A 471 0.17 9.55 -18.40
CA VAL A 471 -1.12 9.87 -17.74
C VAL A 471 -1.61 8.71 -16.88
N PRO A 472 -2.43 8.95 -15.82
CA PRO A 472 -3.11 7.85 -15.13
C PRO A 472 -4.20 7.27 -16.02
N TYR A 473 -4.47 5.98 -15.87
CA TYR A 473 -5.46 5.27 -16.69
C TYR A 473 -6.13 4.14 -15.91
N LYS A 474 -7.36 3.82 -16.31
CA LYS A 474 -8.14 2.72 -15.73
C LYS A 474 -8.29 1.62 -16.78
N LEU A 475 -7.80 0.43 -16.44
CA LEU A 475 -8.01 -0.80 -17.19
C LEU A 475 -9.47 -1.23 -17.11
N GLN A 476 -10.00 -1.66 -18.24
CA GLN A 476 -11.34 -2.19 -18.40
C GLN A 476 -11.25 -3.48 -19.21
N VAL A 477 -11.64 -4.61 -18.62
CA VAL A 477 -11.79 -5.87 -19.36
C VAL A 477 -12.99 -5.74 -20.30
N VAL A 478 -12.79 -6.16 -21.55
CA VAL A 478 -13.84 -6.15 -22.56
C VAL A 478 -14.85 -7.23 -22.24
N GLU A 479 -16.12 -6.85 -22.05
CA GLU A 479 -17.21 -7.78 -21.75
C GLU A 479 -17.36 -8.82 -22.86
N GLY A 480 -17.51 -10.09 -22.48
CA GLY A 480 -17.62 -11.20 -23.45
C GLY A 480 -16.31 -11.59 -24.13
N SER A 481 -15.18 -10.95 -23.81
CA SER A 481 -13.86 -11.32 -24.35
C SER A 481 -13.35 -12.66 -23.82
N GLY A 482 -13.95 -13.25 -22.78
CA GLY A 482 -13.47 -14.50 -22.17
C GLY A 482 -12.07 -14.41 -21.55
N PHE A 483 -11.52 -13.20 -21.45
CA PHE A 483 -10.26 -12.89 -20.79
C PHE A 483 -10.54 -12.65 -19.31
N ASP A 484 -9.88 -13.42 -18.43
CA ASP A 484 -10.06 -13.31 -16.99
C ASP A 484 -8.72 -13.03 -16.30
N PRO A 485 -8.35 -11.75 -16.13
CA PRO A 485 -7.19 -11.36 -15.34
C PRO A 485 -7.50 -11.28 -13.83
N GLY A 486 -8.65 -11.78 -13.38
CA GLY A 486 -9.07 -11.72 -11.98
C GLY A 486 -9.60 -10.35 -11.52
N TYR A 487 -9.92 -9.46 -12.46
CA TYR A 487 -10.58 -8.17 -12.21
C TYR A 487 -11.40 -7.76 -13.44
N ASP A 488 -12.52 -7.05 -13.24
CA ASP A 488 -13.26 -6.42 -14.34
C ASP A 488 -12.66 -5.06 -14.71
N THR A 489 -12.20 -4.31 -13.70
CA THR A 489 -11.53 -3.02 -13.86
C THR A 489 -10.40 -2.85 -12.86
N ALA A 490 -9.34 -2.14 -13.24
CA ALA A 490 -8.22 -1.83 -12.35
C ALA A 490 -7.63 -0.45 -12.63
N TRP A 491 -7.34 0.33 -11.59
CA TRP A 491 -6.69 1.63 -11.75
C TRP A 491 -5.17 1.47 -11.78
N LEU A 492 -4.50 2.20 -12.67
CA LEU A 492 -3.04 2.25 -12.73
C LEU A 492 -2.53 3.69 -12.56
N PRO A 493 -1.38 3.85 -11.86
CA PRO A 493 -0.76 5.15 -11.66
C PRO A 493 -0.32 5.75 -12.98
N ARG A 494 0.02 7.04 -12.96
CA ARG A 494 0.43 7.78 -14.16
C ARG A 494 1.57 7.07 -14.87
N ASP A 495 1.41 6.64 -16.11
CA ASP A 495 2.50 6.04 -16.89
C ASP A 495 2.32 6.26 -18.39
N GLU A 496 3.31 5.86 -19.18
CA GLU A 496 3.22 5.84 -20.63
C GLU A 496 2.25 4.75 -21.11
N VAL A 497 1.20 5.19 -21.79
CA VAL A 497 0.14 4.32 -22.31
C VAL A 497 -0.04 4.52 -23.81
N TYR A 498 -0.08 3.44 -24.58
CA TYR A 498 -0.10 3.50 -26.05
C TYR A 498 -1.44 3.94 -26.62
N MET A 499 -1.38 4.93 -27.50
CA MET A 499 -2.52 5.54 -28.16
C MET A 499 -2.26 5.68 -29.67
N GLY A 500 -3.33 5.62 -30.46
CA GLY A 500 -3.24 5.82 -31.91
C GLY A 500 -2.40 4.75 -32.62
N LEU A 501 -2.49 3.49 -32.19
CA LEU A 501 -1.82 2.36 -32.84
C LEU A 501 -2.44 2.06 -34.21
N GLY A 502 -1.59 1.72 -35.17
CA GLY A 502 -2.00 1.27 -36.50
C GLY A 502 -2.62 -0.13 -36.45
N LEU A 503 -3.44 -0.46 -37.45
CA LEU A 503 -4.10 -1.76 -37.58
C LEU A 503 -3.54 -2.49 -38.83
N ALA A 504 -2.84 -3.60 -38.62
CA ALA A 504 -2.30 -4.45 -39.67
C ALA A 504 -3.16 -5.70 -39.92
N ALA A 505 -3.88 -6.19 -38.91
CA ALA A 505 -4.86 -7.26 -39.03
C ALA A 505 -6.03 -7.03 -38.04
N PRO A 506 -7.22 -7.62 -38.26
CA PRO A 506 -8.30 -7.61 -37.28
C PRO A 506 -7.83 -8.14 -35.92
N VAL A 507 -8.31 -7.54 -34.83
CA VAL A 507 -7.94 -7.95 -33.48
C VAL A 507 -9.16 -8.18 -32.61
N ARG A 508 -9.05 -9.17 -31.73
CA ARG A 508 -9.91 -9.33 -30.56
C ARG A 508 -9.33 -8.51 -29.43
N GLU A 509 -10.08 -7.52 -28.98
CA GLU A 509 -9.72 -6.69 -27.83
C GLU A 509 -10.05 -7.41 -26.52
N LEU A 510 -9.12 -7.39 -25.58
CA LEU A 510 -9.21 -8.08 -24.30
C LEU A 510 -9.31 -7.08 -23.15
N VAL A 511 -8.49 -6.02 -23.21
CA VAL A 511 -8.46 -4.94 -22.21
C VAL A 511 -8.24 -3.59 -22.92
N THR A 512 -9.05 -2.60 -22.55
CA THR A 512 -8.93 -1.20 -23.00
C THR A 512 -8.76 -0.26 -21.82
N ALA A 513 -8.44 1.01 -22.08
CA ALA A 513 -8.41 2.05 -21.07
C ALA A 513 -8.85 3.41 -21.64
N GLU A 514 -9.71 4.11 -20.91
CA GLU A 514 -10.00 5.53 -21.17
C GLU A 514 -9.05 6.40 -20.34
N THR A 515 -8.41 7.36 -20.99
CA THR A 515 -7.44 8.27 -20.36
C THR A 515 -7.84 9.72 -20.57
N SER A 516 -7.24 10.63 -19.82
CA SER A 516 -7.42 12.09 -20.04
C SER A 516 -6.99 12.58 -21.44
N LYS A 517 -6.31 11.74 -22.22
CA LYS A 517 -5.85 12.04 -23.59
C LYS A 517 -6.61 11.26 -24.67
N GLY A 518 -7.53 10.38 -24.27
CA GLY A 518 -8.37 9.55 -25.13
C GLY A 518 -8.22 8.05 -24.82
N GLU A 519 -8.66 7.21 -25.75
CA GLU A 519 -8.67 5.75 -25.62
C GLU A 519 -7.33 5.08 -25.93
N ALA A 520 -6.95 4.12 -25.08
CA ALA A 520 -5.77 3.30 -25.23
C ALA A 520 -6.12 1.81 -25.28
N TYR A 521 -5.31 1.06 -26.03
CA TYR A 521 -5.41 -0.39 -26.14
C TYR A 521 -4.37 -1.02 -25.22
N ILE A 522 -4.81 -1.92 -24.35
CA ILE A 522 -3.95 -2.51 -23.32
C ILE A 522 -3.62 -3.95 -23.65
N ALA A 523 -4.63 -4.73 -24.04
CA ALA A 523 -4.43 -6.14 -24.37
C ALA A 523 -5.32 -6.57 -25.53
N TRP A 524 -4.75 -7.33 -26.45
CA TRP A 524 -5.46 -7.84 -27.62
C TRP A 524 -4.74 -9.04 -28.23
N GLN A 525 -5.42 -9.71 -29.16
CA GLN A 525 -4.90 -10.81 -29.96
C GLN A 525 -5.34 -10.64 -31.41
N ALA A 526 -4.45 -10.89 -32.37
CA ALA A 526 -4.80 -10.85 -33.79
C ALA A 526 -5.71 -12.04 -34.16
N GLU A 527 -6.74 -11.79 -34.97
CA GLU A 527 -7.64 -12.85 -35.41
C GLU A 527 -6.88 -13.89 -36.26
N GLY A 528 -7.03 -15.17 -35.90
CA GLY A 528 -6.33 -16.28 -36.57
C GLY A 528 -4.90 -16.51 -36.09
N VAL A 529 -4.43 -15.80 -35.05
CA VAL A 529 -3.10 -15.97 -34.45
C VAL A 529 -3.24 -16.29 -32.96
N ASP A 530 -3.53 -17.56 -32.66
CA ASP A 530 -3.94 -17.98 -31.32
C ASP A 530 -2.76 -18.09 -30.32
N ASN A 531 -1.53 -18.24 -30.83
CA ASN A 531 -0.32 -18.40 -30.02
C ASN A 531 0.43 -17.08 -29.75
N VAL A 532 -0.09 -15.94 -30.21
CA VAL A 532 0.48 -14.61 -29.96
C VAL A 532 -0.58 -13.72 -29.32
N ALA A 533 -0.22 -13.02 -28.24
CA ALA A 533 -1.08 -12.01 -27.63
C ALA A 533 -0.24 -10.82 -27.13
N VAL A 534 -0.87 -9.65 -27.04
CA VAL A 534 -0.22 -8.41 -26.62
C VAL A 534 -0.71 -8.01 -25.23
N TRP A 535 0.24 -7.61 -24.38
CA TRP A 535 0.02 -7.01 -23.06
C TRP A 535 0.87 -5.74 -22.96
N ALA A 536 0.29 -4.59 -23.27
CA ALA A 536 1.00 -3.32 -23.38
C ALA A 536 0.61 -2.19 -22.38
N PRO A 537 0.30 -2.46 -21.10
CA PRO A 537 0.21 -1.38 -20.11
C PRO A 537 1.59 -1.04 -19.57
N GLY A 538 1.99 0.23 -19.60
CA GLY A 538 3.10 0.79 -18.82
C GLY A 538 4.49 0.12 -18.93
N HIS A 539 5.55 0.83 -18.54
CA HIS A 539 6.91 0.25 -18.63
C HIS A 539 7.82 0.55 -17.47
N ARG A 540 7.39 1.32 -16.47
CA ARG A 540 8.25 1.55 -15.32
C ARG A 540 8.33 0.29 -14.46
N ARG A 541 9.47 0.10 -13.80
CA ARG A 541 9.76 -1.11 -13.00
C ARG A 541 8.68 -1.37 -11.96
N GLU A 542 8.33 -0.35 -11.21
CA GLU A 542 7.37 -0.35 -10.10
C GLU A 542 5.96 -0.73 -10.55
N ILE A 543 5.60 -0.45 -11.80
CA ILE A 543 4.27 -0.77 -12.33
C ILE A 543 4.11 -2.27 -12.54
N TRP A 544 5.16 -2.98 -12.94
CA TRP A 544 5.13 -4.45 -13.05
C TRP A 544 4.98 -5.17 -11.70
N ALA A 545 5.14 -4.46 -10.58
CA ALA A 545 4.82 -5.00 -9.25
C ALA A 545 3.32 -4.98 -8.94
N LEU A 546 2.53 -4.17 -9.65
CA LEU A 546 1.10 -4.00 -9.38
C LEU A 546 0.31 -5.28 -9.70
N PRO A 547 -0.67 -5.68 -8.86
CA PRO A 547 -1.41 -6.92 -9.07
C PRO A 547 -2.15 -6.97 -10.41
N ALA A 548 -2.75 -5.86 -10.84
CA ALA A 548 -3.46 -5.80 -12.12
C ALA A 548 -2.52 -6.02 -13.33
N MET A 549 -1.28 -5.55 -13.22
CA MET A 549 -0.22 -5.74 -14.21
C MET A 549 0.23 -7.19 -14.28
N ARG A 550 0.48 -7.80 -13.12
CA ARG A 550 0.90 -9.21 -13.02
C ARG A 550 -0.19 -10.16 -13.46
N SER A 551 -1.41 -9.99 -12.97
CA SER A 551 -2.53 -10.86 -13.34
C SER A 551 -2.90 -10.73 -14.81
N GLY A 552 -2.81 -9.53 -15.38
CA GLY A 552 -3.00 -9.32 -16.81
C GLY A 552 -1.91 -9.99 -17.66
N LEU A 553 -0.64 -9.85 -17.28
CA LEU A 553 0.47 -10.57 -17.92
C LEU A 553 0.27 -12.09 -17.85
N ARG A 554 -0.08 -12.61 -16.66
CA ARG A 554 -0.37 -14.02 -16.44
C ARG A 554 -1.52 -14.51 -17.31
N ALA A 555 -2.66 -13.83 -17.30
CA ALA A 555 -3.82 -14.20 -18.10
C ALA A 555 -3.51 -14.17 -19.61
N THR A 556 -2.68 -13.21 -20.04
CA THR A 556 -2.18 -13.16 -21.43
C THR A 556 -1.31 -14.38 -21.75
N ALA A 557 -0.41 -14.78 -20.84
CA ALA A 557 0.39 -15.99 -21.00
C ALA A 557 -0.46 -17.27 -20.97
N GLU A 558 -1.44 -17.38 -20.05
CA GLU A 558 -2.37 -18.51 -19.99
C GLU A 558 -3.19 -18.62 -21.29
N LEU A 559 -3.62 -17.49 -21.87
CA LEU A 559 -4.34 -17.45 -23.14
C LEU A 559 -3.53 -18.12 -24.25
N VAL A 560 -2.28 -17.70 -24.48
CA VAL A 560 -1.44 -18.26 -25.55
C VAL A 560 -0.92 -19.67 -25.26
N CYS A 561 -0.73 -20.03 -23.99
CA CYS A 561 -0.29 -21.38 -23.59
C CYS A 561 -1.42 -22.42 -23.63
N SER A 562 -2.68 -22.01 -23.40
CA SER A 562 -3.84 -22.91 -23.46
C SER A 562 -4.04 -23.54 -24.84
N VAL A 563 -3.61 -22.83 -25.89
CA VAL A 563 -3.64 -23.29 -27.29
C VAL A 563 -2.46 -24.22 -27.59
N GLY A 564 -1.28 -23.94 -27.03
CA GLY A 564 -0.09 -24.79 -27.18
C GLY A 564 -0.26 -26.21 -26.60
N LEU A 565 -1.03 -26.34 -25.50
CA LEU A 565 -1.36 -27.63 -24.89
C LEU A 565 -2.28 -28.50 -25.77
N LEU A 566 -3.09 -27.92 -26.65
CA LEU A 566 -3.92 -28.67 -27.60
C LEU A 566 -3.12 -29.20 -28.79
N ALA A 567 -2.04 -28.51 -29.19
CA ALA A 567 -1.17 -28.97 -30.28
C ALA A 567 -0.36 -30.21 -29.89
N ASP A 568 0.08 -30.33 -28.63
CA ASP A 568 0.90 -31.44 -28.13
C ASP A 568 0.08 -32.73 -27.85
N VAL A 569 -1.24 -32.64 -27.73
CA VAL A 569 -2.13 -33.81 -27.59
C VAL A 569 -2.49 -34.42 -28.96
N SER A 570 -2.13 -33.75 -30.06
CA SER A 570 -2.43 -34.18 -31.43
C SER A 570 -1.22 -34.72 -32.22
N ARG A 571 -0.07 -34.95 -31.56
CA ARG A 571 1.14 -35.55 -32.17
C ARG A 571 1.47 -36.93 -31.61
#